data_AF-A0A7S2U5H7-F1
#
_entry.id   AF-A0A7S2U5H7-F1
#
_cell.length_a   1.000
_cell.length_b   1.000
_cell.length_c   1.000
_cell.angle_alpha   90.00
_cell.angle_beta   90.00
_cell.angle_gamma   90.00
#
_symmetry.space_group_name_H-M   'P 1'
#
loop_
_entity.id
_entity.type
_entity.pdbx_description
1 polymer ?
#
loop_
_entity_poly.entity_id
_entity_poly.type
_entity_poly.pdbx_seq_one_letter_code
_entity_poly.pdbx_strand_id
1 'polypeptide(L)'
;RGLANNTNTATTTADANETFQNAILFLFRHVHSKDIFEAFYKRDLAKRLLLNKSVSIDMERSFLTLLKTECGGAYTSKMEGMFKDMDLSRDVMQSYSSYLAGINNNNNNNNESSSMQNNNNNNKVDMEVQVLTTGYWPIYPMHSALVLPPELTFHQQQFDTYYKTKYQGRRIAWQYSLGQCIVRGNFPKMKGKPCELVISLCQTVVLMCFNTRENSNDDGLTIVDIMKQTGLEDRGETERVLQSLSMGRDGTRVLIKTEYELDGVTKLKTKLKRPVS
;
A
#
# COMPACT_ATOMS: atom_id res chain seq x y z
N ARG A 1 -42.16 -16.43 15.98
CA ARG A 1 -42.27 -15.37 14.95
C ARG A 1 -41.07 -14.44 15.11
N GLY A 2 -40.02 -14.58 14.28
CA GLY A 2 -38.82 -13.75 14.45
C GLY A 2 -37.62 -14.07 13.56
N LEU A 3 -37.82 -14.52 12.31
CA LEU A 3 -36.72 -14.86 11.39
C LEU A 3 -36.89 -14.34 9.95
N ALA A 4 -37.79 -13.39 9.67
CA ALA A 4 -38.17 -13.05 8.29
C ALA A 4 -37.70 -11.68 7.74
N ASN A 5 -36.94 -10.87 8.48
CA ASN A 5 -36.69 -9.46 8.06
C ASN A 5 -35.30 -9.16 7.47
N ASN A 6 -34.38 -10.13 7.40
CA ASN A 6 -33.03 -9.88 6.87
C ASN A 6 -32.82 -10.33 5.41
N THR A 7 -33.75 -11.13 4.86
CA THR A 7 -33.64 -11.66 3.49
C THR A 7 -34.18 -10.68 2.45
N ASN A 8 -35.26 -9.94 2.75
CA ASN A 8 -35.89 -9.04 1.77
C ASN A 8 -35.03 -7.82 1.41
N THR A 9 -34.23 -7.31 2.34
CA THR A 9 -33.36 -6.14 2.10
C THR A 9 -32.16 -6.49 1.23
N ALA A 10 -31.58 -7.68 1.41
CA ALA A 10 -30.47 -8.17 0.60
C ALA A 10 -30.89 -8.43 -0.85
N THR A 11 -32.05 -9.06 -1.08
CA THR A 11 -32.59 -9.31 -2.43
C THR A 11 -32.87 -7.99 -3.17
N THR A 12 -33.52 -7.03 -2.50
CA THR A 12 -33.83 -5.72 -3.12
C THR A 12 -32.57 -4.96 -3.55
N THR A 13 -31.48 -5.08 -2.78
CA THR A 13 -30.21 -4.40 -3.08
C THR A 13 -29.46 -5.08 -4.23
N ALA A 14 -29.49 -6.42 -4.29
CA ALA A 14 -28.92 -7.18 -5.40
C ALA A 14 -29.63 -6.85 -6.73
N ASP A 15 -30.96 -6.83 -6.72
CA ASP A 15 -31.79 -6.50 -7.89
C ASP A 15 -31.53 -5.06 -8.37
N ALA A 16 -31.37 -4.11 -7.44
CA ALA A 16 -31.03 -2.72 -7.75
C ALA A 16 -29.63 -2.61 -8.39
N ASN A 17 -28.65 -3.34 -7.88
CA ASN A 17 -27.29 -3.34 -8.43
C ASN A 17 -27.23 -3.95 -9.83
N GLU A 18 -27.96 -5.05 -10.07
CA GLU A 18 -28.09 -5.64 -11.41
C GLU A 18 -28.74 -4.67 -12.40
N THR A 19 -29.83 -4.02 -11.98
CA THR A 19 -30.52 -3.00 -12.78
C THR A 19 -29.58 -1.86 -13.15
N PHE A 20 -28.77 -1.39 -12.19
CA PHE A 20 -27.77 -0.34 -12.41
C PHE A 20 -26.66 -0.78 -13.37
N GLN A 21 -26.12 -1.99 -13.22
CA GLN A 21 -25.10 -2.53 -14.13
C GLN A 21 -25.62 -2.66 -15.56
N ASN A 22 -26.87 -3.11 -15.73
CA ASN A 22 -27.53 -3.22 -17.03
C ASN A 22 -27.74 -1.84 -17.68
N ALA A 23 -28.10 -0.82 -16.90
CA ALA A 23 -28.21 0.55 -17.39
C ALA A 23 -26.85 1.12 -17.86
N ILE A 24 -25.78 0.88 -17.10
CA ILE A 24 -24.42 1.25 -17.52
C ILE A 24 -24.05 0.53 -18.82
N LEU A 25 -24.35 -0.77 -18.93
CA LEU A 25 -24.04 -1.55 -20.11
C LEU A 25 -24.79 -1.03 -21.35
N PHE A 26 -26.05 -0.62 -21.19
CA PHE A 26 -26.82 0.02 -22.25
C PHE A 26 -26.13 1.30 -22.77
N LEU A 27 -25.66 2.17 -21.87
CA LEU A 27 -24.90 3.35 -22.27
C LEU A 27 -23.55 2.97 -22.92
N PHE A 28 -22.85 1.99 -22.34
CA PHE A 28 -21.56 1.51 -22.83
C PHE A 28 -21.63 0.98 -24.26
N ARG A 29 -22.74 0.35 -24.68
CA ARG A 29 -22.95 -0.09 -26.07
C ARG A 29 -22.87 1.04 -27.09
N HIS A 30 -23.20 2.27 -26.70
CA HIS A 30 -23.16 3.46 -27.54
C HIS A 30 -21.79 4.16 -27.52
N VAL A 31 -20.87 3.73 -26.65
CA VAL A 31 -19.50 4.26 -26.60
C VAL A 31 -18.70 3.68 -27.77
N HIS A 32 -18.11 4.57 -28.57
CA HIS A 32 -17.33 4.19 -29.75
C HIS A 32 -15.90 3.77 -29.37
N SER A 33 -15.24 4.53 -28.49
CA SER A 33 -13.86 4.26 -28.04
C SER A 33 -13.82 3.36 -26.79
N LYS A 34 -14.15 2.08 -26.97
CA LYS A 34 -14.20 1.10 -25.87
C LYS A 34 -12.82 0.82 -25.27
N ASP A 35 -11.77 0.89 -26.06
CA ASP A 35 -10.37 0.79 -25.62
C ASP A 35 -9.99 1.85 -24.58
N ILE A 36 -10.47 3.09 -24.75
CA ILE A 36 -10.27 4.17 -23.78
C ILE A 36 -10.99 3.84 -22.48
N PHE A 37 -12.23 3.35 -22.56
CA PHE A 37 -12.97 2.89 -21.38
C PHE A 37 -12.23 1.76 -20.66
N GLU A 38 -11.75 0.75 -21.39
CA GLU A 38 -10.96 -0.35 -20.83
C GLU A 38 -9.75 0.17 -20.05
N ALA A 39 -9.00 1.10 -20.62
CA ALA A 39 -7.80 1.66 -19.99
C ALA A 39 -8.11 2.34 -18.66
N PHE A 40 -9.17 3.15 -18.61
CA PHE A 40 -9.59 3.82 -17.38
C PHE A 40 -10.19 2.84 -16.36
N TYR A 41 -11.08 1.96 -16.81
CA TYR A 41 -11.74 0.99 -15.94
C TYR A 41 -10.73 0.03 -15.32
N LYS A 42 -9.77 -0.49 -16.10
CA LYS A 42 -8.66 -1.33 -15.60
C LYS A 42 -7.82 -0.61 -14.55
N ARG A 43 -7.47 0.65 -14.79
CA ARG A 43 -6.70 1.47 -13.83
C ARG A 43 -7.43 1.64 -12.51
N ASP A 44 -8.73 1.90 -12.56
CA ASP A 44 -9.53 2.17 -11.38
C ASP A 44 -9.89 0.87 -10.63
N LEU A 45 -10.17 -0.22 -11.36
CA LEU A 45 -10.31 -1.56 -10.78
C LEU A 45 -9.03 -1.96 -10.03
N ALA A 46 -7.86 -1.76 -10.62
CA ALA A 46 -6.58 -2.09 -9.98
C ALA A 46 -6.41 -1.39 -8.63
N LYS A 47 -6.75 -0.09 -8.56
CA LYS A 47 -6.72 0.66 -7.30
C LYS A 47 -7.70 0.11 -6.26
N ARG A 48 -8.91 -0.27 -6.68
CA ARG A 48 -9.92 -0.80 -5.75
C ARG A 48 -9.51 -2.17 -5.20
N LEU A 49 -8.92 -3.04 -6.03
CA LEU A 49 -8.43 -4.36 -5.61
C LEU A 49 -7.24 -4.24 -4.66
N LEU A 50 -6.19 -3.48 -5.02
CA LEU A 50 -4.96 -3.41 -4.22
C LEU A 50 -5.13 -2.66 -2.90
N LEU A 51 -5.97 -1.61 -2.89
CA LEU A 51 -6.22 -0.81 -1.68
C LEU A 51 -7.37 -1.37 -0.84
N ASN A 52 -7.90 -2.55 -1.21
CA ASN A 52 -9.07 -3.18 -0.59
C ASN A 52 -10.27 -2.23 -0.41
N LYS A 53 -10.55 -1.41 -1.44
CA LYS A 53 -11.63 -0.41 -1.46
C LYS A 53 -12.88 -0.87 -2.22
N SER A 54 -12.89 -2.11 -2.73
CA SER A 54 -14.07 -2.67 -3.38
C SER A 54 -15.16 -2.94 -2.36
N VAL A 55 -16.36 -2.38 -2.58
CA VAL A 55 -17.53 -2.60 -1.73
C VAL A 55 -18.05 -4.04 -1.84
N SER A 56 -17.95 -4.63 -3.04
CA SER A 56 -18.27 -6.04 -3.27
C SER A 56 -17.43 -6.58 -4.42
N ILE A 57 -16.69 -7.66 -4.15
CA ILE A 57 -15.91 -8.37 -5.17
C ILE A 57 -16.84 -9.07 -6.16
N ASP A 58 -17.97 -9.60 -5.69
CA ASP A 58 -18.95 -10.29 -6.53
C ASP A 58 -19.58 -9.34 -7.56
N MET A 59 -19.90 -8.11 -7.15
CA MET A 59 -20.39 -7.09 -8.09
C MET A 59 -19.37 -6.76 -9.19
N GLU A 60 -18.09 -6.65 -8.83
CA GLU A 60 -17.03 -6.33 -9.79
C GLU A 60 -16.83 -7.50 -10.78
N ARG A 61 -16.89 -8.75 -10.30
CA ARG A 61 -16.84 -9.95 -11.15
C ARG A 61 -18.07 -10.07 -12.06
N SER A 62 -19.26 -9.76 -11.54
CA SER A 62 -20.51 -9.73 -12.32
C SER A 62 -20.40 -8.71 -13.46
N PHE A 63 -19.99 -7.48 -13.15
CA PHE A 63 -19.84 -6.44 -14.17
C PHE A 63 -18.78 -6.79 -15.22
N LEU A 64 -17.66 -7.41 -14.80
CA LEU A 64 -16.64 -7.89 -15.73
C LEU A 64 -17.19 -8.98 -16.67
N THR A 65 -18.08 -9.84 -16.17
CA THR A 65 -18.77 -10.86 -16.99
C THR A 65 -19.68 -10.20 -18.03
N LEU A 66 -20.40 -9.14 -17.67
CA LEU A 66 -21.19 -8.36 -18.63
C LEU A 66 -20.32 -7.73 -19.72
N LEU A 67 -19.19 -7.13 -19.36
CA LEU A 67 -18.23 -6.58 -20.33
C LEU A 67 -17.66 -7.67 -21.26
N LYS A 68 -17.41 -8.87 -20.74
CA LYS A 68 -16.94 -10.02 -21.53
C LYS A 68 -17.97 -10.45 -22.56
N THR A 69 -19.25 -10.46 -22.22
CA THR A 69 -20.34 -10.77 -23.15
C THR A 69 -20.41 -9.75 -24.28
N GLU A 70 -20.24 -8.46 -23.97
CA GLU A 70 -20.33 -7.39 -24.97
C GLU A 70 -19.09 -7.23 -25.86
N CYS A 71 -17.89 -7.43 -25.31
CA CYS A 71 -16.62 -7.12 -26.00
C CYS A 71 -15.72 -8.34 -26.24
N GLY A 72 -16.10 -9.52 -25.74
CA GLY A 72 -15.34 -10.75 -25.83
C GLY A 72 -14.24 -10.90 -24.78
N GLY A 73 -13.70 -12.11 -24.68
CA GLY A 73 -12.71 -12.48 -23.65
C GLY A 73 -11.36 -11.78 -23.76
N ALA A 74 -10.94 -11.36 -24.97
CA ALA A 74 -9.68 -10.64 -25.15
C ALA A 74 -9.69 -9.28 -24.43
N TYR A 75 -10.85 -8.61 -24.44
CA TYR A 75 -11.07 -7.31 -23.81
C TYR A 75 -10.97 -7.38 -22.28
N THR A 76 -11.51 -8.45 -21.67
CA THR A 76 -11.52 -8.63 -20.21
C THR A 76 -10.33 -9.41 -19.66
N SER A 77 -9.54 -10.07 -20.52
CA SER A 77 -8.48 -11.02 -20.14
C SER A 77 -7.55 -10.50 -19.04
N LYS A 78 -7.06 -9.26 -19.16
CA LYS A 78 -6.15 -8.67 -18.17
C LYS A 78 -6.83 -8.44 -16.81
N MET A 79 -8.06 -7.96 -16.81
CA MET A 79 -8.84 -7.71 -15.60
C MET A 79 -9.27 -9.01 -14.91
N GLU A 80 -9.59 -10.04 -15.69
CA GLU A 80 -9.80 -11.40 -15.16
C GLU A 80 -8.51 -11.94 -14.52
N GLY A 81 -7.36 -11.69 -15.15
CA GLY A 81 -6.04 -11.98 -14.60
C GLY A 81 -5.79 -11.28 -13.26
N MET A 82 -6.18 -10.01 -13.13
CA MET A 82 -6.05 -9.26 -11.87
C MET A 82 -6.83 -9.92 -10.72
N PHE A 83 -8.05 -10.41 -10.96
CA PHE A 83 -8.81 -11.16 -9.94
C PHE A 83 -8.11 -12.46 -9.56
N LYS A 84 -7.60 -13.21 -10.53
CA LYS A 84 -6.84 -14.44 -10.27
C LYS A 84 -5.60 -14.18 -9.44
N ASP A 85 -4.88 -13.09 -9.72
CA ASP A 85 -3.71 -12.68 -8.93
C ASP A 85 -4.09 -12.34 -7.48
N MET A 86 -5.26 -11.73 -7.23
CA MET A 86 -5.74 -11.48 -5.87
C MET A 86 -6.03 -12.76 -5.11
N ASP A 87 -6.61 -13.76 -5.78
CA ASP A 87 -6.87 -15.06 -5.17
C ASP A 87 -5.56 -15.81 -4.88
N LEU A 88 -4.68 -15.90 -5.88
CA LEU A 88 -3.36 -16.52 -5.75
C LEU A 88 -2.50 -15.85 -4.66
N SER A 89 -2.58 -14.53 -4.54
CA SER A 89 -1.83 -13.78 -3.52
C SER A 89 -2.24 -14.20 -2.10
N ARG A 90 -3.54 -14.43 -1.85
CA ARG A 90 -4.02 -14.93 -0.55
C ARG A 90 -3.47 -16.32 -0.26
N ASP A 91 -3.47 -17.22 -1.24
CA ASP A 91 -2.92 -18.57 -1.09
C ASP A 91 -1.39 -18.54 -0.85
N VAL A 92 -0.68 -17.66 -1.56
CA VAL A 92 0.76 -17.44 -1.36
C VAL A 92 1.04 -16.95 0.07
N MET A 93 0.25 -15.99 0.56
CA MET A 93 0.39 -15.45 1.92
C MET A 93 0.04 -16.48 2.99
N GLN A 94 -1.01 -17.27 2.82
CA GLN A 94 -1.34 -18.35 3.75
C GLN A 94 -0.19 -19.35 3.85
N SER A 95 0.36 -19.77 2.71
CA SER A 95 1.51 -20.67 2.69
C SER A 95 2.79 -20.03 3.23
N TYR A 96 2.97 -18.72 3.10
CA TYR A 96 4.11 -17.99 3.68
C TYR A 96 4.00 -17.97 5.21
N SER A 97 2.81 -17.71 5.75
CA SER A 97 2.57 -17.76 7.20
C SER A 97 2.86 -19.14 7.78
N SER A 98 2.47 -20.22 7.09
CA SER A 98 2.82 -21.60 7.49
C SER A 98 4.33 -21.86 7.44
N TYR A 99 5.02 -21.33 6.42
CA TYR A 99 6.48 -21.43 6.32
C TYR A 99 7.19 -20.74 7.49
N LEU A 100 6.76 -19.53 7.87
CA LEU A 100 7.32 -18.80 9.01
C LEU A 100 7.06 -19.53 10.35
N ALA A 101 5.87 -20.10 10.53
CA ALA A 101 5.55 -20.89 11.72
C ALA A 101 6.48 -22.13 11.87
N GLY A 102 6.81 -22.79 10.76
CA GLY A 102 7.75 -23.91 10.74
C GLY A 102 9.17 -23.52 11.15
N ILE A 103 9.66 -22.36 10.70
CA ILE A 103 10.99 -21.84 11.08
C ILE A 103 11.07 -21.58 12.58
N ASN A 104 10.05 -20.94 13.15
CA ASN A 104 10.03 -20.60 14.58
C ASN A 104 10.03 -21.85 15.48
N ASN A 105 9.33 -22.91 15.07
CA ASN A 105 9.30 -24.17 15.82
C ASN A 105 10.65 -24.89 15.80
N ASN A 106 11.38 -24.86 14.69
CA ASN A 106 12.72 -25.48 14.60
C ASN A 106 13.76 -24.75 15.45
N ASN A 107 13.65 -23.42 15.58
CA ASN A 107 14.58 -22.62 16.38
C ASN A 107 14.40 -22.83 17.90
N ASN A 108 13.17 -23.09 18.35
CA ASN A 108 12.89 -23.32 19.77
C ASN A 108 13.40 -24.68 20.29
N ASN A 109 13.54 -25.68 19.42
CA ASN A 109 14.07 -27.00 19.80
C ASN A 109 15.59 -27.03 20.02
N ASN A 110 16.31 -25.94 19.71
CA ASN A 110 17.77 -25.86 19.87
C ASN A 110 18.20 -25.03 21.10
N ASN A 111 17.28 -24.46 21.87
CA ASN A 111 17.57 -23.63 23.04
C ASN A 111 16.79 -24.10 24.29
N GLU A 112 16.99 -25.37 24.68
CA GLU A 112 16.70 -25.79 26.06
C GLU A 112 17.80 -25.26 26.99
N SER A 113 17.72 -23.99 27.40
CA SER A 113 18.24 -23.45 28.68
C SER A 113 18.36 -21.92 28.63
N SER A 114 17.26 -21.19 28.77
CA SER A 114 17.21 -19.96 29.60
C SER A 114 15.81 -19.36 29.62
N SER A 115 15.13 -19.60 30.73
CA SER A 115 14.01 -18.79 31.21
C SER A 115 14.48 -17.36 31.50
N MET A 116 14.45 -16.47 30.51
CA MET A 116 14.46 -15.01 30.72
C MET A 116 14.17 -14.31 29.39
N GLN A 117 12.90 -14.02 29.16
CA GLN A 117 12.39 -12.73 28.69
C GLN A 117 13.44 -11.78 28.07
N ASN A 118 13.99 -12.09 26.90
CA ASN A 118 14.86 -11.19 26.15
C ASN A 118 14.86 -11.50 24.64
N ASN A 119 14.45 -10.50 23.85
CA ASN A 119 14.81 -10.28 22.44
C ASN A 119 14.17 -11.09 21.30
N ASN A 120 12.83 -11.23 21.28
CA ASN A 120 12.11 -11.34 20.00
C ASN A 120 11.64 -9.96 19.49
N ASN A 121 12.55 -8.98 19.46
CA ASN A 121 12.27 -7.66 18.86
C ASN A 121 12.19 -7.70 17.31
N ASN A 122 12.55 -8.83 16.69
CA ASN A 122 12.61 -8.98 15.24
C ASN A 122 11.25 -9.32 14.56
N ASN A 123 10.16 -9.47 15.33
CA ASN A 123 8.80 -9.76 14.84
C ASN A 123 7.83 -8.61 15.12
N LYS A 124 8.26 -7.35 14.98
CA LYS A 124 7.39 -6.19 15.30
C LYS A 124 6.55 -5.70 14.11
N VAL A 125 6.84 -6.16 12.89
CA VAL A 125 6.12 -5.75 11.69
C VAL A 125 5.31 -6.93 11.16
N ASP A 126 4.00 -6.73 11.05
CA ASP A 126 3.12 -7.60 10.28
C ASP A 126 3.20 -7.20 8.80
N MET A 127 3.55 -8.15 7.92
CA MET A 127 3.78 -7.90 6.50
C MET A 127 2.83 -8.75 5.66
N GLU A 128 2.01 -8.08 4.86
CA GLU A 128 1.18 -8.70 3.82
C GLU A 128 1.75 -8.38 2.44
N VAL A 129 1.88 -9.39 1.59
CA VAL A 129 2.43 -9.26 0.24
C VAL A 129 1.42 -9.73 -0.80
N GLN A 130 1.18 -8.90 -1.80
CA GLN A 130 0.37 -9.23 -2.97
C GLN A 130 1.27 -9.48 -4.18
N VAL A 131 1.17 -10.65 -4.78
CA VAL A 131 1.97 -11.08 -5.93
C VAL A 131 1.18 -10.90 -7.20
N LEU A 132 1.68 -10.05 -8.09
CA LEU A 132 0.97 -9.59 -9.28
C LEU A 132 1.66 -10.07 -10.55
N THR A 133 0.89 -10.53 -11.54
CA THR A 133 1.42 -10.96 -12.84
C THR A 133 1.70 -9.74 -13.72
N THR A 134 2.96 -9.58 -14.15
CA THR A 134 3.35 -8.50 -15.06
C THR A 134 2.53 -8.53 -16.36
N GLY A 135 1.97 -7.38 -16.76
CA GLY A 135 1.19 -7.24 -18.00
C GLY A 135 -0.33 -7.30 -17.83
N TYR A 136 -0.83 -7.82 -16.70
CA TYR A 136 -2.25 -7.70 -16.34
C TYR A 136 -2.57 -6.36 -15.67
N TRP A 137 -1.66 -5.90 -14.83
CA TRP A 137 -1.82 -4.69 -14.04
C TRP A 137 -1.35 -3.43 -14.81
N PRO A 138 -1.87 -2.24 -14.46
CA PRO A 138 -1.34 -0.98 -14.96
C PRO A 138 0.16 -0.82 -14.69
N ILE A 139 0.81 0.04 -15.46
CA ILE A 139 2.19 0.43 -15.20
C ILE A 139 2.20 1.44 -14.06
N TYR A 140 3.07 1.20 -13.07
CA TYR A 140 3.23 2.05 -11.91
C TYR A 140 4.66 2.61 -11.84
N PRO A 141 4.88 3.78 -11.23
CA PRO A 141 6.20 4.36 -11.07
C PRO A 141 7.14 3.43 -10.29
N MET A 142 8.32 3.16 -10.81
CA MET A 142 9.33 2.35 -10.13
C MET A 142 10.17 3.24 -9.22
N HIS A 143 10.44 2.77 -8.00
CA HIS A 143 11.34 3.45 -7.06
C HIS A 143 12.51 2.51 -6.72
N SER A 144 13.31 2.15 -7.72
CA SER A 144 14.38 1.15 -7.57
C SER A 144 15.48 1.55 -6.59
N ALA A 145 15.70 2.85 -6.41
CA ALA A 145 16.68 3.40 -5.48
C ALA A 145 16.13 3.61 -4.06
N LEU A 146 14.85 3.30 -3.79
CA LEU A 146 14.22 3.55 -2.49
C LEU A 146 14.95 2.75 -1.39
N VAL A 147 15.39 3.47 -0.36
CA VAL A 147 16.07 2.91 0.79
C VAL A 147 15.04 2.54 1.84
N LEU A 148 14.80 1.24 2.02
CA LEU A 148 13.88 0.76 3.05
C LEU A 148 14.53 0.77 4.44
N PRO A 149 13.74 1.04 5.51
CA PRO A 149 14.16 0.80 6.88
C PRO A 149 14.66 -0.64 7.07
N PRO A 150 15.63 -0.88 7.96
CA PRO A 150 16.17 -2.21 8.22
C PRO A 150 15.09 -3.25 8.54
N GLU A 151 14.06 -2.86 9.29
CA GLU A 151 12.94 -3.72 9.68
C GLU A 151 12.16 -4.21 8.46
N LEU A 152 11.85 -3.32 7.51
CA LEU A 152 11.13 -3.69 6.29
C LEU A 152 12.02 -4.52 5.36
N THR A 153 13.30 -4.17 5.26
CA THR A 153 14.28 -4.89 4.45
C THR A 153 14.42 -6.35 4.91
N PHE A 154 14.45 -6.58 6.22
CA PHE A 154 14.51 -7.92 6.79
C PHE A 154 13.32 -8.79 6.40
N HIS A 155 12.10 -8.28 6.55
CA HIS A 155 10.89 -9.02 6.15
C HIS A 155 10.80 -9.23 4.63
N GLN A 156 11.27 -8.25 3.84
CA GLN A 156 11.35 -8.38 2.38
C GLN A 156 12.26 -9.55 1.96
N GLN A 157 13.47 -9.63 2.55
CA GLN A 157 14.43 -10.69 2.26
C GLN A 157 13.92 -12.08 2.66
N GLN A 158 13.18 -12.17 3.77
CA GLN A 158 12.52 -13.41 4.18
C GLN A 158 11.48 -13.87 3.15
N PHE A 159 10.65 -12.95 2.66
CA PHE A 159 9.68 -13.25 1.62
C PHE A 159 10.36 -13.64 0.30
N ASP A 160 11.40 -12.93 -0.12
CA ASP A 160 12.18 -13.24 -1.32
C ASP A 160 12.74 -14.67 -1.27
N THR A 161 13.27 -15.08 -0.10
CA THR A 161 13.82 -16.42 0.11
C THR A 161 12.74 -17.49 0.03
N TYR A 162 11.60 -17.27 0.69
CA TYR A 162 10.44 -18.16 0.61
C TYR A 162 9.96 -18.30 -0.85
N TYR A 163 9.74 -17.17 -1.53
CA TYR A 163 9.16 -17.15 -2.87
C TYR A 163 10.08 -17.85 -3.87
N LYS A 164 11.39 -17.59 -3.82
CA LYS A 164 12.39 -18.24 -4.67
C LYS A 164 12.45 -19.74 -4.46
N THR A 165 12.32 -20.20 -3.22
CA THR A 165 12.35 -21.63 -2.88
C THR A 165 11.11 -22.36 -3.42
N LYS A 166 9.93 -21.74 -3.28
CA LYS A 166 8.66 -22.33 -3.72
C LYS A 166 8.42 -22.24 -5.23
N TYR A 167 8.82 -21.13 -5.86
CA TYR A 167 8.55 -20.83 -7.26
C TYR A 167 9.83 -20.68 -8.08
N GLN A 168 10.47 -21.82 -8.35
CA GLN A 168 11.71 -21.87 -9.13
C GLN A 168 11.52 -21.29 -10.54
N GLY A 169 12.53 -20.56 -11.03
CA GLY A 169 12.50 -19.92 -12.35
C GLY A 169 11.69 -18.62 -12.43
N ARG A 170 11.01 -18.21 -11.35
CA ARG A 170 10.33 -16.91 -11.27
C ARG A 170 11.23 -15.85 -10.63
N ARG A 171 11.06 -14.60 -11.06
CA ARG A 171 11.69 -13.41 -10.47
C ARG A 171 10.60 -12.45 -10.04
N ILE A 172 10.75 -11.88 -8.86
CA ILE A 172 9.86 -10.83 -8.34
C ILE A 172 10.57 -9.49 -8.37
N ALA A 173 9.79 -8.43 -8.58
CA ALA A 173 10.23 -7.05 -8.50
C ALA A 173 9.25 -6.31 -7.58
N TRP A 174 9.80 -5.59 -6.59
CA TRP A 174 9.00 -4.92 -5.58
C TRP A 174 8.45 -3.59 -6.09
N GLN A 175 7.12 -3.43 -6.02
CA GLN A 175 6.44 -2.22 -6.47
C GLN A 175 6.14 -1.27 -5.30
N TYR A 176 7.14 -0.51 -4.88
CA TYR A 176 7.04 0.32 -3.67
C TYR A 176 6.00 1.44 -3.75
N SER A 177 5.67 1.94 -4.96
CA SER A 177 4.66 2.99 -5.12
C SER A 177 3.25 2.54 -4.70
N LEU A 178 3.02 1.22 -4.61
CA LEU A 178 1.76 0.62 -4.17
C LEU A 178 1.79 0.21 -2.69
N GLY A 179 2.95 0.25 -2.05
CA GLY A 179 3.10 -0.15 -0.67
C GLY A 179 2.32 0.78 0.27
N GLN A 180 1.67 0.20 1.26
CA GLN A 180 1.03 0.91 2.36
C GLN A 180 1.57 0.39 3.68
N CYS A 181 1.63 1.26 4.68
CA CYS A 181 2.06 0.92 6.02
C CYS A 181 1.14 1.54 7.06
N ILE A 182 1.02 0.85 8.18
CA ILE A 182 0.42 1.39 9.40
C ILE A 182 1.57 1.74 10.33
N VAL A 183 1.78 3.03 10.56
CA VAL A 183 2.89 3.53 11.39
C VAL A 183 2.32 4.11 12.67
N ARG A 184 2.86 3.68 13.81
CA ARG A 184 2.54 4.26 15.10
C ARG A 184 3.46 5.43 15.41
N GLY A 185 2.90 6.62 15.58
CA GLY A 185 3.61 7.84 15.92
C GLY A 185 3.20 8.42 17.27
N ASN A 186 4.16 8.98 18.00
CA ASN A 186 3.92 9.74 19.23
C ASN A 186 3.91 11.24 18.90
N PHE A 187 2.76 11.88 19.05
CA PHE A 187 2.59 13.30 18.75
C PHE A 187 2.36 14.11 20.03
N PRO A 188 3.00 15.29 20.19
CA PRO A 188 2.83 16.13 21.39
C PRO A 188 1.36 16.46 21.70
N LYS A 189 0.58 16.81 20.66
CA LYS A 189 -0.85 17.12 20.76
C LYS A 189 -1.72 15.97 21.29
N MET A 190 -1.25 14.73 21.17
CA MET A 190 -2.00 13.54 21.59
C MET A 190 -1.76 13.19 23.07
N LYS A 191 -1.04 14.02 23.84
CA LYS A 191 -0.82 13.87 25.30
C LYS A 191 -0.39 12.45 25.71
N GLY A 192 0.56 11.88 24.98
CA GLY A 192 1.09 10.54 25.25
C GLY A 192 0.25 9.38 24.69
N LYS A 193 -0.88 9.63 24.02
CA LYS A 193 -1.59 8.58 23.28
C LYS A 193 -0.93 8.37 21.91
N PRO A 194 -0.50 7.14 21.57
CA PRO A 194 0.02 6.85 20.25
C PRO A 194 -1.07 7.00 19.19
N CYS A 195 -0.72 7.55 18.04
CA CYS A 195 -1.61 7.65 16.88
C CYS A 195 -1.14 6.67 15.81
N GLU A 196 -2.08 6.02 15.13
CA GLU A 196 -1.81 5.13 14.01
C GLU A 196 -2.10 5.85 12.70
N LEU A 197 -1.10 5.89 11.83
CA LEU A 197 -1.15 6.53 10.52
C LEU A 197 -1.21 5.45 9.45
N VAL A 198 -2.25 5.47 8.62
CA VAL A 198 -2.33 4.64 7.40
C VAL A 198 -1.79 5.47 6.25
N ILE A 199 -0.57 5.17 5.82
CA ILE A 199 0.21 5.98 4.87
C ILE A 199 0.87 5.12 3.80
N SER A 200 1.32 5.73 2.71
CA SER A 200 2.11 5.02 1.70
C SER A 200 3.49 4.63 2.23
N LEU A 201 4.12 3.67 1.57
CA LEU A 201 5.49 3.27 1.89
C LEU A 201 6.47 4.44 1.70
N CYS A 202 6.33 5.22 0.62
CA CYS A 202 7.16 6.41 0.40
C CYS A 202 7.02 7.43 1.55
N GLN A 203 5.79 7.68 2.03
CA GLN A 203 5.55 8.52 3.21
C GLN A 203 6.21 7.93 4.46
N THR A 204 6.14 6.62 4.64
CA THR A 204 6.74 5.91 5.78
C THR A 204 8.25 6.09 5.81
N VAL A 205 8.93 5.84 4.68
CA VAL A 205 10.39 6.01 4.57
C VAL A 205 10.80 7.45 4.89
N VAL A 206 10.05 8.44 4.40
CA VAL A 206 10.27 9.86 4.73
C VAL A 206 10.12 10.14 6.23
N LEU A 207 9.09 9.59 6.89
CA LEU A 207 8.90 9.80 8.32
C LEU A 207 10.01 9.14 9.16
N MET A 208 10.54 8.00 8.73
CA MET A 208 11.63 7.32 9.44
C MET A 208 12.91 8.16 9.51
N CYS A 209 13.16 9.06 8.55
CA CYS A 209 14.27 10.02 8.61
C CYS A 209 14.25 10.92 9.85
N PHE A 210 13.08 11.12 10.47
CA PHE A 210 12.91 11.97 11.65
C PHE A 210 13.03 11.22 12.98
N ASN A 211 13.17 9.88 12.96
CA ASN A 211 13.35 9.06 14.17
C ASN A 211 14.80 9.04 14.65
N THR A 212 15.78 9.10 13.74
CA THR A 212 17.21 8.99 14.05
C THR A 212 17.80 10.23 14.75
N ARG A 213 17.00 11.27 14.98
CA ARG A 213 17.41 12.54 15.60
C ARG A 213 16.80 12.70 16.99
N GLU A 214 17.36 11.96 17.95
CA GLU A 214 17.00 12.12 19.37
C GLU A 214 17.75 13.29 20.05
N ASN A 215 18.90 13.76 19.53
CA ASN A 215 19.79 14.67 20.28
C ASN A 215 20.43 15.84 19.49
N SER A 216 19.97 16.15 18.27
CA SER A 216 20.44 17.34 17.53
C SER A 216 19.32 18.38 17.51
N ASN A 217 19.65 19.66 17.70
CA ASN A 217 18.74 20.80 17.48
C ASN A 217 17.79 20.52 16.31
N ASP A 218 16.47 20.64 16.52
CA ASP A 218 15.41 20.31 15.57
C ASP A 218 15.35 21.32 14.41
N ASP A 219 16.47 21.48 13.71
CA ASP A 219 16.67 22.42 12.60
C ASP A 219 15.93 21.96 11.31
N GLY A 220 15.24 20.82 11.38
CA GLY A 220 14.55 20.19 10.27
C GLY A 220 15.48 19.53 9.24
N LEU A 221 14.87 18.95 8.20
CA LEU A 221 15.53 18.35 7.05
C LEU A 221 15.16 19.12 5.79
N THR A 222 16.15 19.37 4.92
CA THR A 222 15.87 19.91 3.59
C THR A 222 15.32 18.81 2.68
N ILE A 223 14.65 19.20 1.60
CA ILE A 223 14.19 18.25 0.57
C ILE A 223 15.36 17.41 0.04
N VAL A 224 16.53 18.02 -0.16
CA VAL A 224 17.73 17.33 -0.66
C VAL A 224 18.23 16.28 0.32
N ASP A 225 18.23 16.58 1.63
CA ASP A 225 18.62 15.61 2.66
C ASP A 225 17.66 14.42 2.69
N ILE A 226 16.35 14.70 2.57
CA ILE A 226 15.31 13.66 2.54
C ILE A 226 15.48 12.78 1.29
N MET A 227 15.67 13.37 0.10
CA MET A 227 15.91 12.59 -1.13
C MET A 227 17.14 11.70 -0.99
N LYS A 228 18.24 12.21 -0.44
CA LYS A 228 19.48 11.46 -0.23
C LYS A 228 19.30 10.29 0.75
N GLN A 229 18.56 10.49 1.83
CA GLN A 229 18.35 9.44 2.84
C GLN A 229 17.34 8.38 2.39
N THR A 230 16.29 8.80 1.68
CA THR A 230 15.19 7.92 1.28
C THR A 230 15.39 7.23 -0.07
N GLY A 231 16.26 7.78 -0.93
CA GLY A 231 16.43 7.29 -2.30
C GLY A 231 15.27 7.65 -3.24
N LEU A 232 14.42 8.60 -2.85
CA LEU A 232 13.42 9.19 -3.75
C LEU A 232 14.11 10.17 -4.71
N GLU A 233 14.49 9.68 -5.89
CA GLU A 233 15.26 10.45 -6.88
C GLU A 233 14.43 11.53 -7.59
N ASP A 234 13.14 11.28 -7.79
CA ASP A 234 12.24 12.26 -8.40
C ASP A 234 11.84 13.34 -7.39
N ARG A 235 12.31 14.56 -7.64
CA ARG A 235 12.03 15.71 -6.79
C ARG A 235 10.53 16.04 -6.75
N GLY A 236 9.83 15.95 -7.87
CA GLY A 236 8.40 16.25 -7.92
C GLY A 236 7.58 15.29 -7.06
N GLU A 237 7.95 14.02 -7.07
CA GLU A 237 7.35 12.99 -6.23
C GLU A 237 7.68 13.19 -4.76
N THR A 238 8.92 13.54 -4.44
CA THR A 238 9.30 13.85 -3.07
C THR A 238 8.53 15.06 -2.56
N GLU A 239 8.38 16.10 -3.37
CA GLU A 239 7.56 17.27 -3.03
C GLU A 239 6.09 16.89 -2.83
N ARG A 240 5.49 16.04 -3.68
CA ARG A 240 4.13 15.53 -3.48
C ARG A 240 3.97 14.76 -2.18
N VAL A 241 4.91 13.87 -1.86
CA VAL A 241 4.93 13.12 -0.59
C VAL A 241 5.02 14.08 0.59
N LEU A 242 5.92 15.07 0.55
CA LEU A 242 6.08 16.05 1.63
C LEU A 242 4.86 16.97 1.78
N GLN A 243 4.23 17.39 0.70
CA GLN A 243 2.99 18.17 0.73
C GLN A 243 1.88 17.39 1.43
N SER A 244 1.72 16.10 1.12
CA SER A 244 0.71 15.25 1.76
C SER A 244 0.90 15.10 3.28
N LEU A 245 2.14 15.19 3.77
CA LEU A 245 2.48 15.10 5.19
C LEU A 245 2.41 16.44 5.94
N SER A 246 2.52 17.57 5.22
CA SER A 246 2.71 18.90 5.83
C SER A 246 1.61 19.92 5.54
N MET A 247 0.81 19.74 4.48
CA MET A 247 -0.19 20.72 4.04
C MET A 247 -1.63 20.33 4.36
N GLY A 248 -1.84 19.36 5.26
CA GLY A 248 -3.16 19.01 5.77
C GLY A 248 -3.87 20.15 6.51
N ARG A 249 -5.15 19.96 6.84
CA ARG A 249 -5.90 20.87 7.71
C ARG A 249 -5.20 21.01 9.06
N ASP A 250 -5.37 22.15 9.73
CA ASP A 250 -4.79 22.35 11.06
C ASP A 250 -5.22 21.23 12.02
N GLY A 251 -4.25 20.66 12.73
CA GLY A 251 -4.45 19.49 13.60
C GLY A 251 -4.26 18.12 12.92
N THR A 252 -4.14 18.05 11.59
CA THR A 252 -3.91 16.79 10.85
C THR A 252 -2.50 16.65 10.26
N ARG A 253 -1.69 17.70 10.36
CA ARG A 253 -0.32 17.75 9.80
C ARG A 253 0.62 16.87 10.63
N VAL A 254 1.37 16.02 9.93
CA VAL A 254 2.39 15.13 10.53
C VAL A 254 3.75 15.83 10.59
N LEU A 255 4.08 16.64 9.58
CA LEU A 255 5.30 17.44 9.51
C LEU A 255 4.96 18.94 9.41
N ILE A 256 5.86 19.79 9.87
CA ILE A 256 5.73 21.26 9.75
C ILE A 256 6.73 21.75 8.70
N LYS A 257 6.23 22.54 7.74
CA LYS A 257 7.04 23.27 6.77
C LYS A 257 7.57 24.55 7.39
N THR A 258 8.88 24.74 7.39
CA THR A 258 9.54 25.98 7.80
C THR A 258 10.34 26.56 6.65
N GLU A 259 10.30 27.88 6.53
CA GLU A 259 11.09 28.62 5.55
C GLU A 259 12.37 29.13 6.21
N TYR A 260 13.47 29.12 5.45
CA TYR A 260 14.76 29.63 5.90
C TYR A 260 15.46 30.38 4.76
N GLU A 261 16.23 31.39 5.13
CA GLU A 261 17.13 32.10 4.23
C GLU A 261 18.51 31.42 4.26
N LEU A 262 19.15 31.37 3.10
CA LEU A 262 20.58 31.11 3.01
C LEU A 262 21.26 32.43 2.75
N ASP A 263 22.35 32.69 3.46
CA ASP A 263 23.12 33.92 3.32
C ASP A 263 23.39 34.22 1.83
N GLY A 264 22.89 35.38 1.37
CA GLY A 264 23.07 35.85 0.00
C GLY A 264 22.05 35.37 -1.04
N VAL A 265 21.00 34.63 -0.67
CA VAL A 265 19.95 34.17 -1.60
C VAL A 265 18.58 34.74 -1.21
N THR A 266 18.00 35.56 -2.08
CA THR A 266 16.69 36.24 -1.88
C THR A 266 15.48 35.27 -1.85
N LYS A 267 15.69 34.01 -2.24
CA LYS A 267 14.63 33.00 -2.34
C LYS A 267 14.61 32.12 -1.11
N LEU A 268 13.53 32.20 -0.34
CA LEU A 268 13.26 31.34 0.82
C LEU A 268 13.32 29.86 0.42
N LYS A 269 14.10 29.09 1.16
CA LYS A 269 14.17 27.63 1.03
C LYS A 269 13.31 26.96 2.09
N THR A 270 12.98 25.69 1.89
CA THR A 270 12.09 24.93 2.77
C THR A 270 12.82 23.82 3.51
N LYS A 271 12.53 23.71 4.81
CA LYS A 271 12.81 22.52 5.64
C LYS A 271 11.53 21.96 6.21
N LEU A 272 11.56 20.67 6.53
CA LEU A 272 10.49 19.98 7.25
C LEU A 272 10.99 19.60 8.63
N LYS A 273 10.16 19.76 9.65
CA LYS A 273 10.48 19.38 11.03
C LYS A 273 9.31 18.68 11.72
N ARG A 274 9.58 18.04 12.85
CA ARG A 274 8.54 17.45 13.70
C ARG A 274 7.70 18.56 14.36
N PRO A 275 6.41 18.30 14.64
CA PRO A 275 5.62 19.20 15.48
C PRO A 275 6.20 19.23 16.89
N VAL A 276 6.44 20.43 17.44
CA VAL A 276 7.05 20.62 18.77
C VAL A 276 6.00 20.86 19.87
N SER A 277 4.74 21.12 19.48
CA SER A 277 3.61 21.44 20.36
C SER A 277 2.27 20.97 19.77
#